data_AF-A0A9N8R6V0-F1
#
_entry.id   AF-A0A9N8R6V0-F1
#
_cell.length_a   1.000
_cell.length_b   1.000
_cell.length_c   1.000
_cell.angle_alpha   90.00
_cell.angle_beta   90.00
_cell.angle_gamma   90.00
#
_symmetry.space_group_name_H-M   'P 1'
#
loop_
_entity.id
_entity.type
_entity.pdbx_description
1 polymer ?
#
loop_
_entity_poly.entity_id
_entity_poly.type
_entity_poly.pdbx_seq_one_letter_code
_entity_poly.pdbx_strand_id
1 'polypeptide(L)'
;MSIPISTAAVVSWRYLDSKKFLAEADPTQQALTFKMRLEERSYFFEIWVPLYLKQRPKKIPSIYSSLILNIPLSTIKTFSLHVLSTTDTNKHIPEPVAKKLKSSVLRLDIKLRDKINTIIPSDTDGIPLQGRKYSGVIFDNVRQISQAKSISIFIKHSATYEAELHSFGEPINNGHYQSTGKSQPDLQSLYQGVGAKRLDFSTQSKKALGSEPSHLPAYKEVASPILDGSMQPRKRPRVEHGEGDITPPSAEDLRSLQERFAS
;
A
#
# COMPACT_ATOMS: atom_id res chain seq x y z
N MET A 1 -7.64 -27.75 6.46
CA MET A 1 -6.66 -26.84 5.83
C MET A 1 -7.38 -25.52 5.58
N SER A 2 -6.83 -24.39 6.04
CA SER A 2 -7.46 -23.07 5.88
C SER A 2 -7.37 -22.60 4.42
N ILE A 3 -8.46 -22.08 3.87
CA ILE A 3 -8.49 -21.56 2.49
C ILE A 3 -7.92 -20.14 2.49
N PRO A 4 -6.94 -19.81 1.62
CA PRO A 4 -6.42 -18.44 1.54
C PRO A 4 -7.51 -17.48 1.04
N ILE A 5 -7.78 -16.43 1.82
CA ILE A 5 -8.70 -15.36 1.43
C ILE A 5 -7.87 -14.22 0.84
N SER A 6 -8.22 -13.77 -0.37
CA SER A 6 -7.68 -12.56 -1.00
C SER A 6 -8.77 -11.89 -1.81
N THR A 7 -9.23 -10.72 -1.38
CA THR A 7 -10.39 -10.05 -2.01
C THR A 7 -10.35 -8.54 -1.80
N ALA A 8 -11.10 -7.81 -2.62
CA ALA A 8 -11.25 -6.36 -2.47
C ALA A 8 -11.89 -6.00 -1.12
N ALA A 9 -11.43 -4.90 -0.54
CA ALA A 9 -11.83 -4.50 0.81
C ALA A 9 -12.19 -3.02 0.91
N VAL A 10 -13.00 -2.69 1.91
CA VAL A 10 -13.22 -1.34 2.41
C VAL A 10 -13.01 -1.37 3.92
N VAL A 11 -12.32 -0.38 4.47
CA VAL A 11 -12.07 -0.29 5.91
C VAL A 11 -12.86 0.88 6.48
N SER A 12 -13.49 0.70 7.64
CA SER A 12 -14.08 1.78 8.40
C SER A 12 -13.54 1.84 9.82
N TRP A 13 -13.41 3.04 10.35
CA TRP A 13 -12.97 3.30 11.73
C TRP A 13 -13.71 4.51 12.29
N ARG A 14 -13.60 4.73 13.59
CA ARG A 14 -14.07 5.96 14.24
C ARG A 14 -12.91 6.93 14.43
N TYR A 15 -13.15 8.20 14.14
CA TYR A 15 -12.22 9.30 14.38
C TYR A 15 -12.99 10.55 14.81
N LEU A 16 -12.68 11.08 15.99
CA LEU A 16 -13.32 12.28 16.59
C LEU A 16 -14.85 12.25 16.39
N ASP A 17 -15.48 11.17 16.84
CA ASP A 17 -16.93 10.89 16.79
C ASP A 17 -17.56 10.65 15.41
N SER A 18 -16.81 10.84 14.33
CA SER A 18 -17.25 10.50 12.97
C SER A 18 -16.84 9.08 12.56
N LYS A 19 -17.72 8.37 11.85
CA LYS A 19 -17.34 7.14 11.16
C LYS A 19 -16.70 7.50 9.83
N LYS A 20 -15.47 7.05 9.60
CA LYS A 20 -14.70 7.25 8.36
C LYS A 20 -14.61 5.95 7.58
N PHE A 21 -14.37 6.08 6.29
CA PHE A 21 -14.19 4.95 5.37
C PHE A 21 -12.98 5.17 4.48
N LEU A 22 -12.25 4.10 4.21
CA LEU A 22 -11.19 4.00 3.22
C LEU A 22 -11.61 2.94 2.22
N ALA A 23 -12.18 3.40 1.11
CA ALA A 23 -12.67 2.56 0.03
C ALA A 23 -11.82 2.65 -1.25
N GLU A 24 -11.03 3.72 -1.36
CA GLU A 24 -10.26 4.05 -2.55
C GLU A 24 -8.76 3.97 -2.29
N ALA A 25 -8.02 3.63 -3.36
CA ALA A 25 -6.57 3.54 -3.39
C ALA A 25 -6.00 4.63 -4.32
N ASP A 26 -4.68 4.81 -4.29
CA ASP A 26 -3.96 5.60 -5.28
C ASP A 26 -2.88 4.72 -5.92
N PRO A 27 -2.90 4.41 -7.21
CA PRO A 27 -3.82 4.89 -8.23
C PRO A 27 -5.25 4.34 -8.08
N THR A 28 -6.24 5.09 -8.57
CA THR A 28 -7.68 4.81 -8.40
C THR A 28 -8.17 3.53 -9.10
N GLN A 29 -7.40 3.03 -10.07
CA GLN A 29 -7.67 1.75 -10.74
C GLN A 29 -7.39 0.56 -9.81
N GLN A 30 -6.63 0.75 -8.73
CA GLN A 30 -6.37 -0.29 -7.75
C GLN A 30 -7.44 -0.29 -6.64
N ALA A 31 -7.53 -1.41 -5.94
CA ALA A 31 -8.40 -1.57 -4.79
C ALA A 31 -7.58 -1.94 -3.56
N LEU A 32 -8.11 -1.59 -2.38
CA LEU A 32 -7.61 -2.19 -1.15
C LEU A 32 -7.87 -3.69 -1.21
N THR A 33 -6.90 -4.47 -0.75
CA THR A 33 -7.02 -5.94 -0.74
C THR A 33 -6.93 -6.45 0.69
N PHE A 34 -7.96 -7.15 1.14
CA PHE A 34 -7.92 -7.94 2.36
C PHE A 34 -7.31 -9.30 2.05
N LYS A 35 -6.35 -9.71 2.87
CA LYS A 35 -5.76 -11.04 2.85
C LYS A 35 -5.80 -11.67 4.22
N MET A 36 -6.10 -12.95 4.26
CA MET A 36 -5.85 -13.79 5.43
C MET A 36 -4.60 -14.62 5.16
N ARG A 37 -3.62 -14.54 6.06
CA ARG A 37 -2.36 -15.29 5.94
C ARG A 37 -2.14 -16.16 7.17
N LEU A 38 -1.60 -17.34 6.91
CA LEU A 38 -0.99 -18.22 7.89
C LEU A 38 0.51 -18.27 7.57
N GLU A 39 1.34 -17.97 8.56
CA GLU A 39 2.79 -18.00 8.43
C GLU A 39 3.39 -18.74 9.61
N GLU A 40 4.11 -19.83 9.34
CA GLU A 40 4.61 -20.81 10.33
C GLU A 40 3.51 -21.30 11.30
N ARG A 41 3.20 -20.50 12.33
CA ARG A 41 2.20 -20.74 13.39
C ARG A 41 1.40 -19.50 13.78
N SER A 42 1.54 -18.41 13.03
CA SER A 42 0.88 -17.14 13.30
C SER A 42 -0.12 -16.82 12.20
N TYR A 43 -1.29 -16.34 12.61
CA TYR A 43 -2.34 -15.91 11.69
C TYR A 43 -2.42 -14.39 11.68
N PHE A 44 -2.60 -13.84 10.48
CA PHE A 44 -2.69 -12.40 10.25
C PHE A 44 -3.86 -12.07 9.34
N PHE A 45 -4.56 -10.99 9.68
CA PHE A 45 -5.31 -10.23 8.71
C PHE A 45 -4.43 -9.11 8.17
N GLU A 46 -4.36 -8.99 6.85
CA GLU A 46 -3.63 -7.93 6.18
C GLU A 46 -4.58 -7.12 5.30
N ILE A 47 -4.46 -5.79 5.36
CA ILE A 47 -5.07 -4.90 4.39
C ILE A 47 -3.96 -4.21 3.62
N TRP A 48 -3.90 -4.50 2.33
CA TRP A 48 -2.97 -3.89 1.40
C TRP A 48 -3.61 -2.63 0.82
N VAL A 49 -2.98 -1.49 1.04
CA VAL A 49 -3.45 -0.17 0.62
C VAL A 49 -2.47 0.39 -0.40
N PRO A 50 -2.81 0.40 -1.70
CA PRO A 50 -1.97 0.98 -2.75
C PRO A 50 -1.90 2.52 -2.63
N LEU A 51 -0.68 3.07 -2.75
CA LEU A 51 -0.36 4.51 -2.78
C LEU A 51 1.03 4.77 -3.37
N TYR A 52 1.25 5.99 -3.85
CA TYR A 52 2.55 6.45 -4.32
C TYR A 52 3.43 6.88 -3.13
N LEU A 53 4.44 6.08 -2.83
CA LEU A 53 5.46 6.41 -1.83
C LEU A 53 6.77 6.81 -2.50
N LYS A 54 7.52 7.69 -1.85
CA LYS A 54 8.89 8.02 -2.24
C LYS A 54 9.78 6.78 -2.09
N GLN A 55 10.42 6.41 -3.18
CA GLN A 55 11.36 5.29 -3.25
C GLN A 55 12.79 5.79 -3.05
N ARG A 56 13.65 4.91 -2.51
CA ARG A 56 15.06 5.23 -2.34
C ARG A 56 15.75 5.35 -3.72
N PRO A 57 16.70 6.28 -3.90
CA PRO A 57 17.27 6.65 -5.21
C PRO A 57 17.94 5.52 -6.02
N LYS A 58 18.20 4.36 -5.41
CA LYS A 58 18.97 3.26 -6.01
C LYS A 58 18.11 2.13 -6.59
N LYS A 59 16.79 2.28 -6.67
CA LYS A 59 15.89 1.23 -7.17
C LYS A 59 15.06 1.71 -8.35
N ILE A 60 14.67 0.74 -9.19
CA ILE A 60 13.77 0.95 -10.32
C ILE A 60 12.46 1.53 -9.76
N PRO A 61 11.96 2.66 -10.31
CA PRO A 61 10.68 3.23 -9.91
C PRO A 61 9.57 2.20 -10.09
N SER A 62 9.08 1.60 -9.00
CA SER A 62 7.81 0.89 -9.05
C SER A 62 6.71 1.91 -9.35
N ILE A 63 5.71 1.53 -10.15
CA ILE A 63 4.62 2.42 -10.55
C ILE A 63 3.87 2.91 -9.30
N TYR A 64 3.64 2.06 -8.31
CA TYR A 64 3.05 2.41 -7.02
C TYR A 64 3.47 1.39 -5.95
N SER A 65 3.44 1.79 -4.67
CA SER A 65 3.76 0.93 -3.54
C SER A 65 2.50 0.56 -2.76
N SER A 66 2.63 -0.25 -1.71
CA SER A 66 1.52 -0.54 -0.80
C SER A 66 1.93 -0.35 0.66
N LEU A 67 1.06 0.31 1.43
CA LEU A 67 1.06 0.20 2.89
C LEU A 67 0.31 -1.07 3.27
N ILE A 68 0.83 -1.79 4.24
CA ILE A 68 0.23 -3.03 4.72
C ILE A 68 -0.15 -2.83 6.17
N LEU A 69 -1.46 -2.82 6.43
CA LEU A 69 -2.01 -2.88 7.78
C LEU A 69 -2.05 -4.35 8.19
N ASN A 70 -1.14 -4.75 9.06
CA ASN A 70 -1.00 -6.12 9.55
C ASN A 70 -1.59 -6.23 10.96
N ILE A 71 -2.58 -7.12 11.10
CA ILE A 71 -3.33 -7.37 12.33
C ILE A 71 -3.11 -8.83 12.71
N PRO A 72 -2.18 -9.12 13.63
CA PRO A 72 -2.02 -10.46 14.17
C PRO A 72 -3.29 -10.86 14.93
N LEU A 73 -3.80 -12.07 14.73
CA LEU A 73 -5.04 -12.52 15.38
C LEU A 73 -4.92 -12.50 16.91
N SER A 74 -3.71 -12.66 17.46
CA SER A 74 -3.43 -12.56 18.90
C SER A 74 -3.65 -11.17 19.50
N THR A 75 -3.66 -10.12 18.67
CA THR A 75 -3.94 -8.75 19.11
C THR A 75 -5.44 -8.43 19.12
N ILE A 76 -6.29 -9.32 18.58
CA ILE A 76 -7.73 -9.11 18.51
C ILE A 76 -8.35 -9.46 19.86
N LYS A 77 -9.04 -8.48 20.47
CA LYS A 77 -9.82 -8.64 21.69
C LYS A 77 -11.18 -9.26 21.42
N THR A 78 -11.88 -8.76 20.40
CA THR A 78 -13.17 -9.29 19.96
C THR A 78 -13.27 -9.28 18.46
N PHE A 79 -13.90 -10.31 17.91
CA PHE A 79 -14.18 -10.50 16.51
C PHE A 79 -15.66 -10.85 16.33
N SER A 80 -16.33 -10.17 15.40
CA SER A 80 -17.71 -10.49 15.02
C SER A 80 -17.84 -10.42 13.51
N LEU A 81 -18.58 -11.38 12.95
CA LEU A 81 -18.82 -11.48 11.52
C LEU A 81 -20.30 -11.26 11.25
N HIS A 82 -20.60 -10.38 10.29
CA HIS A 82 -21.96 -10.07 9.88
C HIS A 82 -22.09 -10.14 8.36
N VAL A 83 -23.13 -10.83 7.88
CA VAL A 83 -23.52 -10.79 6.45
C VAL A 83 -24.45 -9.61 6.24
N LEU A 84 -24.10 -8.71 5.32
CA LEU A 84 -24.93 -7.57 4.92
C LEU A 84 -25.34 -7.72 3.46
N SER A 85 -26.59 -7.36 3.15
CA SER A 85 -27.17 -7.47 1.81
C SER A 85 -27.84 -6.16 1.43
N THR A 86 -27.91 -5.86 0.13
CA THR A 86 -28.68 -4.73 -0.40
C THR A 86 -30.19 -4.97 -0.35
N THR A 87 -30.62 -6.23 -0.22
CA THR A 87 -32.04 -6.64 -0.25
C THR A 87 -32.69 -6.72 1.13
N ASP A 88 -31.88 -6.72 2.20
CA ASP A 88 -32.37 -6.82 3.58
C ASP A 88 -32.42 -5.42 4.20
N THR A 89 -33.64 -4.94 4.46
CA THR A 89 -33.93 -3.61 5.01
C THR A 89 -33.29 -3.37 6.38
N ASN A 90 -33.03 -4.43 7.15
CA ASN A 90 -32.39 -4.34 8.46
C ASN A 90 -30.87 -4.43 8.40
N LYS A 91 -30.28 -4.80 7.25
CA LYS A 91 -28.84 -5.03 7.08
C LYS A 91 -28.22 -4.14 6.01
N HIS A 92 -28.46 -2.84 6.15
CA HIS A 92 -28.02 -1.81 5.23
C HIS A 92 -26.49 -1.76 5.05
N ILE A 93 -26.03 -1.81 3.80
CA ILE A 93 -24.63 -1.64 3.41
C ILE A 93 -24.32 -0.13 3.28
N PRO A 94 -23.32 0.42 4.00
CA PRO A 94 -22.96 1.84 3.85
C PRO A 94 -22.60 2.22 2.41
N GLU A 95 -22.96 3.44 1.98
CA GLU A 95 -22.79 3.92 0.59
C GLU A 95 -21.35 3.74 0.04
N PRO A 96 -20.27 4.08 0.78
CA PRO A 96 -18.91 3.86 0.28
C PRO A 96 -18.58 2.38 0.03
N VAL A 97 -19.18 1.49 0.82
CA VAL A 97 -18.99 0.04 0.70
C VAL A 97 -19.79 -0.50 -0.48
N ALA A 98 -21.07 -0.08 -0.60
CA ALA A 98 -21.95 -0.48 -1.69
C ALA A 98 -21.39 -0.06 -3.05
N LYS A 99 -20.90 1.17 -3.16
CA LYS A 99 -20.29 1.73 -4.38
C LYS A 99 -19.05 0.95 -4.83
N LYS A 100 -18.19 0.55 -3.87
CA LYS A 100 -16.93 -0.13 -4.18
C LYS A 100 -17.10 -1.63 -4.45
N LEU A 101 -17.84 -2.34 -3.60
CA LEU A 101 -17.94 -3.79 -3.66
C LEU A 101 -19.08 -4.30 -4.56
N LYS A 102 -20.15 -3.51 -4.74
CA LYS A 102 -21.27 -3.77 -5.66
C LYS A 102 -21.91 -5.15 -5.50
N SER A 103 -21.91 -5.68 -4.28
CA SER A 103 -22.47 -7.00 -3.95
C SER A 103 -22.87 -7.04 -2.47
N SER A 104 -23.48 -8.14 -2.03
CA SER A 104 -23.53 -8.49 -0.61
C SER A 104 -22.10 -8.58 -0.04
N VAL A 105 -21.96 -8.27 1.25
CA VAL A 105 -20.65 -8.14 1.90
C VAL A 105 -20.60 -8.87 3.23
N LEU A 106 -19.42 -9.34 3.58
CA LEU A 106 -19.07 -9.73 4.94
C LEU A 106 -18.45 -8.54 5.64
N ARG A 107 -18.99 -8.19 6.80
CA ARG A 107 -18.45 -7.18 7.72
C ARG A 107 -17.78 -7.88 8.89
N LEU A 108 -16.46 -7.70 9.01
CA LEU A 108 -15.64 -8.16 10.11
C LEU A 108 -15.47 -7.00 11.08
N ASP A 109 -16.12 -7.05 12.23
CA ASP A 109 -15.95 -6.08 13.31
C ASP A 109 -14.86 -6.56 14.27
N ILE A 110 -13.81 -5.74 14.41
CA ILE A 110 -12.60 -6.10 15.14
C ILE A 110 -12.35 -5.04 16.21
N LYS A 111 -12.26 -5.46 17.48
CA LYS A 111 -11.68 -4.65 18.56
C LYS A 111 -10.30 -5.18 18.91
N LEU A 112 -9.34 -4.30 19.07
CA LEU A 112 -7.93 -4.64 19.25
C LEU A 112 -7.47 -4.36 20.69
N ARG A 113 -6.60 -5.22 21.22
CA ARG A 113 -5.85 -4.96 22.46
C ARG A 113 -4.78 -3.91 22.19
N ASP A 114 -4.07 -4.05 21.08
CA ASP A 114 -2.94 -3.21 20.68
C ASP A 114 -3.21 -2.37 19.43
N LYS A 115 -2.22 -1.60 18.99
CA LYS A 115 -2.29 -0.81 17.74
C LYS A 115 -2.07 -1.72 16.54
N ILE A 116 -2.58 -1.32 15.37
CA ILE A 116 -2.35 -2.07 14.13
C ILE A 116 -0.93 -1.81 13.65
N ASN A 117 -0.24 -2.87 13.24
CA ASN A 117 1.09 -2.73 12.67
C ASN A 117 0.98 -2.17 11.26
N THR A 118 1.70 -1.10 10.97
CA THR A 118 1.83 -0.60 9.61
C THR A 118 3.18 -0.99 9.06
N ILE A 119 3.18 -1.62 7.90
CA ILE A 119 4.37 -2.17 7.25
C ILE A 119 4.50 -1.53 5.88
N ILE A 120 5.74 -1.22 5.49
CA ILE A 120 6.09 -0.73 4.16
C ILE A 120 7.21 -1.57 3.56
N PRO A 121 7.28 -1.66 2.22
CA PRO A 121 8.47 -2.17 1.55
C PRO A 121 9.72 -1.42 2.03
N SER A 122 10.79 -2.16 2.31
CA SER A 122 12.02 -1.63 2.90
C SER A 122 12.67 -0.57 2.02
N ASP A 123 12.49 -0.63 0.71
CA ASP A 123 13.01 0.32 -0.27
C ASP A 123 12.24 1.64 -0.37
N THR A 124 11.17 1.81 0.40
CA THR A 124 10.44 3.08 0.49
C THR A 124 10.84 3.88 1.74
N ASP A 125 10.73 5.20 1.64
CA ASP A 125 11.01 6.10 2.77
C ASP A 125 9.79 6.30 3.69
N GLY A 126 8.65 5.69 3.37
CA GLY A 126 7.40 5.85 4.15
C GLY A 126 6.84 7.27 4.07
N ILE A 127 7.16 8.00 3.00
CA ILE A 127 6.68 9.36 2.76
C ILE A 127 5.90 9.33 1.44
N PRO A 128 4.66 9.87 1.39
CA PRO A 128 3.95 10.04 0.13
C PRO A 128 4.76 10.85 -0.88
N LEU A 129 4.68 10.49 -2.16
CA LEU A 129 5.37 11.23 -3.21
C LEU A 129 4.82 12.68 -3.31
N GLN A 130 5.70 13.67 -3.45
CA GLN A 130 5.27 15.06 -3.60
C GLN A 130 4.36 15.25 -4.82
N GLY A 131 3.40 16.17 -4.73
CA GLY A 131 2.37 16.38 -5.75
C GLY A 131 1.24 15.34 -5.75
N ARG A 132 1.35 14.23 -5.01
CA ARG A 132 0.29 13.21 -4.88
C ARG A 132 -0.58 13.46 -3.66
N LYS A 133 -1.43 14.50 -3.73
CA LYS A 133 -2.37 14.86 -2.65
C LYS A 133 -3.25 13.68 -2.21
N TYR A 134 -3.71 12.87 -3.17
CA TYR A 134 -4.58 11.74 -2.86
C TYR A 134 -3.86 10.63 -2.08
N SER A 135 -2.65 10.24 -2.50
CA SER A 135 -1.75 9.37 -1.70
C SER A 135 -1.48 9.94 -0.31
N GLY A 136 -1.34 11.26 -0.18
CA GLY A 136 -1.22 11.94 1.11
C GLY A 136 -2.43 11.73 2.01
N VAL A 137 -3.64 11.96 1.49
CA VAL A 137 -4.90 11.74 2.22
C VAL A 137 -5.06 10.27 2.62
N ILE A 138 -4.74 9.33 1.72
CA ILE A 138 -4.77 7.89 2.03
C ILE A 138 -3.75 7.55 3.13
N PHE A 139 -2.55 8.11 3.06
CA PHE A 139 -1.51 7.90 4.07
C PHE A 139 -1.96 8.38 5.45
N ASP A 140 -2.61 9.54 5.54
CA ASP A 140 -3.18 10.05 6.79
C ASP A 140 -4.35 9.20 7.30
N ASN A 141 -5.19 8.67 6.40
CA ASN A 141 -6.22 7.71 6.78
C ASN A 141 -5.60 6.43 7.35
N VAL A 142 -4.54 5.88 6.72
CA VAL A 142 -3.82 4.71 7.25
C VAL A 142 -3.20 5.04 8.62
N ARG A 143 -2.65 6.24 8.81
CA ARG A 143 -2.16 6.71 10.11
C ARG A 143 -3.28 6.67 11.16
N GLN A 144 -4.46 7.19 10.86
CA GLN A 144 -5.61 7.15 11.79
C GLN A 144 -6.07 5.72 12.07
N ILE A 145 -6.21 4.88 11.04
CA ILE A 145 -6.58 3.47 11.18
C ILE A 145 -5.57 2.74 12.07
N SER A 146 -4.27 2.99 11.90
CA SER A 146 -3.22 2.33 12.69
C SER A 146 -3.33 2.60 14.20
N GLN A 147 -3.91 3.74 14.56
CA GLN A 147 -4.14 4.18 15.93
C GLN A 147 -5.51 3.73 16.48
N ALA A 148 -6.42 3.29 15.62
CA ALA A 148 -7.76 2.89 16.01
C ALA A 148 -7.74 1.58 16.81
N LYS A 149 -8.55 1.52 17.87
CA LYS A 149 -8.79 0.30 18.67
C LYS A 149 -9.98 -0.51 18.18
N SER A 150 -10.74 0.02 17.23
CA SER A 150 -11.90 -0.65 16.65
C SER A 150 -12.02 -0.28 15.19
N ILE A 151 -12.10 -1.30 14.34
CA ILE A 151 -12.28 -1.15 12.91
C ILE A 151 -13.33 -2.14 12.41
N SER A 152 -13.91 -1.84 11.27
CA SER A 152 -14.71 -2.79 10.50
C SER A 152 -14.06 -2.98 9.14
N ILE A 153 -13.89 -4.22 8.71
CA ILE A 153 -13.42 -4.57 7.37
C ILE A 153 -14.60 -5.13 6.60
N PHE A 154 -14.87 -4.58 5.42
CA PHE A 154 -15.91 -5.07 4.53
C PHE A 154 -15.24 -5.76 3.34
N ILE A 155 -15.67 -6.97 3.03
CA ILE A 155 -15.21 -7.74 1.88
C ILE A 155 -16.41 -8.31 1.12
N LYS A 156 -16.22 -8.70 -0.14
CA LYS A 156 -17.27 -9.38 -0.90
C LYS A 156 -17.71 -10.66 -0.20
N HIS A 157 -19.02 -10.90 -0.17
CA HIS A 157 -19.59 -12.12 0.36
C HIS A 157 -19.27 -13.32 -0.56
N SER A 158 -18.92 -14.43 0.08
CA SER A 158 -18.77 -15.75 -0.53
C SER A 158 -19.02 -16.77 0.58
N ALA A 159 -19.78 -17.83 0.30
CA ALA A 159 -20.06 -18.88 1.27
C ALA A 159 -18.77 -19.51 1.83
N THR A 160 -17.73 -19.64 0.99
CA THR A 160 -16.42 -20.15 1.40
C THR A 160 -15.73 -19.20 2.37
N TYR A 161 -15.73 -17.88 2.10
CA TYR A 161 -15.11 -16.90 2.99
C TYR A 161 -15.86 -16.75 4.30
N GLU A 162 -17.19 -16.83 4.26
CA GLU A 162 -18.05 -16.82 5.44
C GLU A 162 -17.72 -18.00 6.36
N ALA A 163 -17.74 -19.23 5.83
CA ALA A 163 -17.45 -20.43 6.61
C ALA A 163 -16.03 -20.40 7.20
N GLU A 164 -15.04 -20.01 6.40
CA GLU A 164 -13.65 -19.88 6.86
C GLU A 164 -13.55 -18.86 7.99
N LEU A 165 -14.04 -17.62 7.79
CA LEU A 165 -13.95 -16.56 8.82
C LEU A 165 -14.77 -16.88 10.07
N HIS A 166 -15.91 -17.56 9.94
CA HIS A 166 -16.66 -18.07 11.10
C HIS A 166 -15.83 -19.05 11.93
N SER A 167 -15.05 -19.92 11.29
CA SER A 167 -14.21 -20.89 12.02
C SER A 167 -13.13 -20.23 12.90
N PHE A 168 -12.72 -19.00 12.58
CA PHE A 168 -11.77 -18.23 13.39
C PHE A 168 -12.44 -17.43 14.51
N GLY A 169 -13.76 -17.18 14.43
CA GLY A 169 -14.43 -16.24 15.34
C GLY A 169 -14.36 -16.66 16.81
N GLU A 170 -14.80 -17.89 17.11
CA GLU A 170 -14.74 -18.44 18.47
C GLU A 170 -13.29 -18.58 18.98
N PRO A 171 -12.35 -19.15 18.21
CA PRO A 171 -10.96 -19.19 18.63
C PRO A 171 -10.34 -17.81 18.95
N ILE A 172 -10.65 -16.78 18.15
CA ILE A 172 -10.20 -15.41 18.41
C ILE A 172 -10.79 -14.86 19.72
N ASN A 173 -12.11 -14.96 19.88
CA ASN A 173 -12.81 -14.41 21.03
C ASN A 173 -12.40 -15.07 22.35
N ASN A 174 -12.11 -16.36 22.30
CA ASN A 174 -11.64 -17.14 23.46
C ASN A 174 -10.12 -16.99 23.71
N GLY A 175 -9.41 -16.20 22.89
CA GLY A 175 -7.99 -15.90 23.10
C GLY A 175 -7.03 -17.05 22.76
N HIS A 176 -7.45 -18.00 21.91
CA HIS A 176 -6.62 -19.15 21.53
C HIS A 176 -5.39 -18.76 20.69
N TYR A 177 -5.43 -17.61 20.01
CA TYR A 177 -4.26 -17.07 19.34
C TYR A 177 -3.40 -16.31 20.35
N GLN A 178 -2.34 -16.95 20.82
CA GLN A 178 -1.36 -16.31 21.70
C GLN A 178 -0.26 -15.64 20.86
N SER A 179 0.23 -14.49 21.32
CA SER A 179 1.45 -13.91 20.77
C SER A 179 2.60 -14.79 21.24
N THR A 180 3.20 -15.55 20.33
CA THR A 180 4.47 -16.22 20.60
C THR A 180 5.52 -15.11 20.69
N GLY A 181 5.72 -14.57 21.90
CA GLY A 181 6.60 -13.42 22.17
C GLY A 181 8.08 -13.60 21.84
N LYS A 182 8.44 -14.58 21.02
CA LYS A 182 9.82 -14.99 20.69
C LYS A 182 10.18 -14.86 19.21
N SER A 183 9.28 -14.45 18.33
CA SER A 183 9.65 -14.13 16.95
C SER A 183 8.77 -12.98 16.48
N GLN A 184 9.32 -11.75 16.47
CA GLN A 184 8.81 -10.81 15.48
C GLN A 184 9.19 -11.45 14.14
N PRO A 185 8.21 -11.90 13.35
CA PRO A 185 8.52 -12.66 12.16
C PRO A 185 9.37 -11.72 11.30
N ASP A 186 10.47 -12.23 10.73
CA ASP A 186 11.43 -11.39 10.02
C ASP A 186 10.73 -10.72 8.84
N LEU A 187 10.30 -9.48 9.06
CA LEU A 187 9.58 -8.68 8.09
C LEU A 187 10.44 -8.48 6.84
N GLN A 188 11.77 -8.65 6.92
CA GLN A 188 12.62 -8.59 5.75
C GLN A 188 12.41 -9.81 4.83
N SER A 189 12.41 -11.02 5.39
CA SER A 189 12.17 -12.25 4.62
C SER A 189 10.72 -12.37 4.11
N LEU A 190 9.72 -11.95 4.91
CA LEU A 190 8.29 -12.22 4.67
C LEU A 190 7.67 -11.56 3.44
N TYR A 191 8.27 -10.48 2.94
CA TYR A 191 7.74 -9.72 1.80
C TYR A 191 8.62 -9.93 0.56
N GLN A 192 8.82 -11.21 0.22
CA GLN A 192 9.35 -11.69 -1.07
C GLN A 192 10.74 -11.12 -1.43
N GLY A 193 11.67 -11.09 -0.46
CA GLY A 193 13.06 -10.71 -0.71
C GLY A 193 13.32 -9.22 -0.94
N VAL A 194 12.27 -8.37 -1.01
CA VAL A 194 12.41 -6.91 -1.09
C VAL A 194 12.73 -6.31 0.28
N GLY A 195 12.43 -7.05 1.34
CA GLY A 195 12.43 -6.56 2.70
C GLY A 195 11.17 -5.74 3.01
N ALA A 196 10.63 -5.85 4.21
CA ALA A 196 9.73 -4.84 4.74
C ALA A 196 10.18 -4.34 6.11
N LYS A 197 9.73 -3.13 6.46
CA LYS A 197 9.97 -2.53 7.77
C LYS A 197 8.68 -1.98 8.35
N ARG A 198 8.59 -1.99 9.68
CA ARG A 198 7.49 -1.34 10.39
C ARG A 198 7.62 0.18 10.23
N LEU A 199 6.53 0.83 9.84
CA LEU A 199 6.42 2.27 9.78
C LEU A 199 5.87 2.77 11.12
N ASP A 200 6.67 3.56 11.84
CA ASP A 200 6.22 4.24 13.05
C ASP A 200 5.83 5.69 12.74
N PHE A 201 4.53 5.93 12.72
CA PHE A 201 3.94 7.24 12.50
C PHE A 201 4.34 8.29 13.56
N SER A 202 4.76 7.89 14.77
CA SER A 202 5.17 8.82 15.84
C SER A 202 6.51 9.51 15.55
N THR A 203 7.43 8.82 14.88
CA THR A 203 8.76 9.35 14.55
C THR A 203 8.73 10.36 13.41
N GLN A 204 7.74 10.25 12.52
CA GLN A 204 7.60 11.13 11.37
C GLN A 204 7.10 12.53 11.74
N SER A 205 6.32 12.67 12.83
CA SER A 205 5.94 14.01 13.30
C SER A 205 7.17 14.78 13.77
N LYS A 206 8.07 14.17 14.54
CA LYS A 206 9.28 14.84 15.05
C LYS A 206 10.25 15.35 13.96
N LYS A 207 10.33 14.68 12.80
CA LYS A 207 11.12 15.16 11.65
C LYS A 207 10.42 16.27 10.84
N ALA A 208 9.11 16.40 10.97
CA ALA A 208 8.29 17.38 10.24
C ALA A 208 7.90 18.60 11.10
N LEU A 209 8.20 18.61 12.41
CA LEU A 209 7.68 19.61 13.34
C LEU A 209 8.74 20.57 13.87
N GLY A 210 8.75 21.75 13.27
CA GLY A 210 8.96 23.02 13.98
C GLY A 210 7.62 23.69 14.37
N SER A 211 6.48 22.99 14.39
CA SER A 211 5.18 23.59 14.73
C SER A 211 4.08 22.58 15.08
N GLU A 212 3.73 22.49 16.38
CA GLU A 212 2.46 22.02 17.01
C GLU A 212 1.75 20.71 16.52
N PRO A 213 1.28 19.82 17.44
CA PRO A 213 0.94 18.42 17.14
C PRO A 213 -0.38 18.16 16.40
N SER A 214 -1.05 19.16 15.84
CA SER A 214 -2.48 19.07 15.48
C SER A 214 -2.82 19.24 14.00
N HIS A 215 -1.87 19.60 13.12
CA HIS A 215 -2.16 19.79 11.70
C HIS A 215 -1.55 18.69 10.82
N LEU A 216 -2.44 17.96 10.12
CA LEU A 216 -2.03 17.07 9.03
C LEU A 216 -1.29 17.88 7.95
N PRO A 217 -0.26 17.32 7.29
CA PRO A 217 0.49 18.06 6.27
C PRO A 217 -0.41 18.50 5.11
N ALA A 218 -0.37 19.78 4.74
CA ALA A 218 -1.07 20.26 3.57
C ALA A 218 -0.36 19.79 2.28
N TYR A 219 -0.91 18.77 1.62
CA TYR A 219 -0.39 18.31 0.34
C TYR A 219 -0.77 19.30 -0.77
N LYS A 220 0.20 20.09 -1.25
CA LYS A 220 0.05 20.93 -2.44
C LYS A 220 0.22 20.08 -3.70
N GLU A 221 -0.69 20.26 -4.65
CA GLU A 221 -0.57 19.70 -5.99
C GLU A 221 0.55 20.46 -6.71
N VAL A 222 1.57 19.74 -7.15
CA VAL A 222 2.51 20.27 -8.13
C VAL A 222 1.99 19.75 -9.45
N ALA A 223 1.59 20.67 -10.34
CA ALA A 223 1.22 20.30 -11.70
C ALA A 223 2.31 19.38 -12.26
N SER A 224 1.90 18.21 -12.75
CA SER A 224 2.78 17.36 -13.55
C SER A 224 3.51 18.25 -14.57
N PRO A 225 4.82 18.13 -14.77
CA PRO A 225 5.46 18.86 -15.85
C PRO A 225 4.72 18.45 -17.12
N ILE A 226 3.99 19.40 -17.70
CA ILE A 226 3.41 19.28 -19.03
C ILE A 226 4.61 18.94 -19.91
N LEU A 227 4.62 17.75 -20.50
CA LEU A 227 5.47 17.48 -21.66
C LEU A 227 4.90 18.35 -22.78
N ASP A 228 5.24 19.64 -22.73
CA ASP A 228 4.91 20.60 -23.75
C ASP A 228 5.81 20.24 -24.93
N GLY A 229 5.26 19.45 -25.85
CA GLY A 229 5.79 19.18 -27.17
C GLY A 229 5.72 20.43 -28.02
N SER A 230 6.41 21.48 -27.59
CA SER A 230 6.64 22.71 -28.31
C SER A 230 8.12 22.72 -28.70
N MET A 231 8.37 22.39 -29.96
CA MET A 231 9.70 22.45 -30.55
C MET A 231 10.27 23.86 -30.43
N GLN A 232 11.34 23.98 -29.65
CA GLN A 232 12.28 25.10 -29.75
C GLN A 232 13.70 24.51 -29.86
N PRO A 233 14.39 24.69 -30.99
CA PRO A 233 15.78 24.25 -31.11
C PRO A 233 16.63 25.12 -30.18
N ARG A 234 17.11 24.52 -29.08
CA ARG A 234 18.15 25.13 -28.25
C ARG A 234 19.42 25.29 -29.09
N LYS A 235 19.73 26.52 -29.49
CA LYS A 235 21.05 26.94 -29.98
C LYS A 235 22.10 26.52 -28.95
N ARG A 236 23.05 25.67 -29.37
CA ARG A 236 24.23 25.33 -28.56
C ARG A 236 25.18 26.55 -28.55
N PRO A 237 25.84 26.87 -27.43
CA PRO A 237 26.95 27.81 -27.43
C PRO A 237 28.10 27.27 -28.29
N ARG A 238 28.58 28.09 -29.23
CA ARG A 238 29.76 27.83 -30.06
C ARG A 238 31.00 27.87 -29.18
N VAL A 239 31.64 26.73 -28.98
CA VAL A 239 33.03 26.67 -28.49
C VAL A 239 33.90 26.68 -29.73
N GLU A 240 34.57 27.79 -29.99
CA GLU A 240 35.71 27.81 -30.89
C GLU A 240 36.91 27.24 -30.14
N HIS A 241 37.54 26.21 -30.69
CA HIS A 241 38.97 25.94 -30.55
C HIS A 241 39.41 24.95 -31.64
N GLY A 242 40.32 25.41 -32.50
CA GLY A 242 41.51 24.68 -32.96
C GLY A 242 41.32 23.53 -33.96
N GLU A 243 41.79 23.78 -35.17
CA GLU A 243 42.23 22.87 -36.24
C GLU A 243 42.58 21.42 -35.84
N GLY A 244 42.08 20.48 -36.64
CA GLY A 244 42.48 19.07 -36.64
C GLY A 244 41.79 18.32 -37.77
N ASP A 245 42.41 18.33 -38.94
CA ASP A 245 42.03 17.61 -40.16
C ASP A 245 41.97 16.09 -39.91
N ILE A 246 40.80 15.45 -40.07
CA ILE A 246 40.68 13.99 -40.21
C ILE A 246 39.52 13.70 -41.17
N THR A 247 39.89 13.40 -42.42
CA THR A 247 39.07 12.88 -43.52
C THR A 247 38.34 11.58 -43.12
N PRO A 248 37.08 11.35 -43.52
CA PRO A 248 36.41 10.06 -43.28
C PRO A 248 37.03 8.95 -44.14
N PRO A 249 37.12 7.70 -43.62
CA PRO A 249 37.77 6.58 -44.31
C PRO A 249 36.96 6.10 -45.53
N SER A 250 37.69 5.64 -46.56
CA SER A 250 37.16 5.16 -47.84
C SER A 250 36.49 3.80 -47.70
N ALA A 251 35.59 3.47 -48.64
CA ALA A 251 34.82 2.22 -48.70
C ALA A 251 35.68 0.93 -48.77
N GLU A 252 36.97 1.05 -49.02
CA GLU A 252 37.93 -0.06 -49.01
C GLU A 252 38.31 -0.51 -47.57
N ASP A 253 38.24 0.39 -46.58
CA ASP A 253 38.51 0.08 -45.16
C ASP A 253 37.35 -0.70 -44.50
N LEU A 254 36.13 -0.59 -45.03
CA LEU A 254 34.97 -1.33 -44.54
C LEU A 254 34.94 -2.78 -45.05
N ARG A 255 35.57 -3.09 -46.19
CA ARG A 255 35.60 -4.45 -46.74
C ARG A 255 36.64 -5.33 -46.05
N SER A 256 37.79 -4.78 -45.68
CA SER A 256 38.86 -5.50 -44.97
C SER A 256 38.53 -5.80 -43.50
N LEU A 257 37.55 -5.11 -42.92
CA LEU A 257 37.03 -5.40 -41.57
C LEU A 257 35.99 -6.54 -41.56
N GLN A 258 35.30 -6.78 -42.69
CA GLN A 258 34.25 -7.78 -42.79
C GLN A 258 34.80 -9.20 -43.05
N GLU A 259 35.97 -9.34 -43.67
CA GLU A 259 36.65 -10.63 -43.86
C GLU A 259 37.36 -11.16 -42.59
N ARG A 260 37.59 -10.31 -41.58
CA ARG A 260 38.21 -10.73 -40.31
C ARG A 260 37.25 -11.38 -39.29
N PHE A 261 35.94 -11.35 -39.53
CA PHE A 261 34.93 -11.92 -38.63
C PHE A 261 34.21 -13.15 -39.20
N ALA A 262 34.68 -13.70 -40.33
CA ALA A 262 34.08 -14.85 -41.00
C ALA A 262 35.04 -16.04 -41.17
N SER A 263 36.01 -16.21 -40.26
CA SER A 263 36.79 -17.46 -40.10
C SER A 263 36.67 -17.98 -38.67
#